data_AF-A0A8S3G544-F1
#
_entry.id   AF-A0A8S3G544-F1
#
_cell.length_a   1.000
_cell.length_b   1.000
_cell.length_c   1.000
_cell.angle_alpha   90.00
_cell.angle_beta   90.00
_cell.angle_gamma   90.00
#
_symmetry.space_group_name_H-M   'P 1'
#
loop_
_entity.id
_entity.type
_entity.pdbx_description
1 polymer ?
#
loop_
_entity_poly.entity_id
_entity_poly.type
_entity_poly.pdbx_seq_one_letter_code
_entity_poly.pdbx_strand_id
1 'polypeptide(L)'
;ILINNSKKQIHWQLDLRDNVALDDDIFRVLHSSLVPFISPSTNIGPEGEIEPKQMFSFKINFAPKKPGIYKTRIPFYTNHNQETPYTYIELTGELIMPNLIFEPRRLILPPVPLDIDSIGTVRIRTKGFEKNTKLIILSHVKPIDVSYEFHASFREPAIINIDKQQDFLMKICFSSNHSYSEQIIVKIIDEERN
;
A
#
# COMPACT_ATOMS: atom_id res chain seq x y z
N ILE A 1 -8.33 1.01 23.32
CA ILE A 1 -9.06 1.71 24.41
C ILE A 1 -8.91 0.86 25.66
N LEU A 2 -8.60 1.48 26.79
CA LEU A 2 -8.52 0.86 28.11
C LEU A 2 -9.74 1.27 28.94
N ILE A 3 -10.35 0.32 29.64
CA ILE A 3 -11.54 0.56 30.48
C ILE A 3 -11.28 -0.09 31.84
N ASN A 4 -11.34 0.70 32.91
CA ASN A 4 -11.22 0.15 34.26
C ASN A 4 -12.60 -0.29 34.79
N ASN A 5 -12.87 -1.60 34.68
CA ASN A 5 -14.08 -2.22 35.23
C ASN A 5 -13.95 -2.64 36.69
N SER A 6 -12.82 -2.37 37.34
CA SER A 6 -12.60 -2.72 38.74
C SER A 6 -13.19 -1.67 39.69
N LYS A 7 -13.21 -1.99 40.99
CA LYS A 7 -13.65 -1.07 42.06
C LYS A 7 -12.52 -0.19 42.61
N LYS A 8 -11.30 -0.33 42.11
CA LYS A 8 -10.10 0.38 42.56
C LYS A 8 -9.44 1.11 41.40
N GLN A 9 -8.66 2.12 41.70
CA GLN A 9 -7.78 2.75 40.72
C GLN A 9 -6.79 1.70 40.19
N ILE A 10 -6.52 1.72 38.88
CA ILE A 10 -5.53 0.86 38.24
C ILE A 10 -4.42 1.73 37.68
N HIS A 11 -3.19 1.43 38.08
CA HIS A 11 -2.01 1.89 37.36
C HIS A 11 -1.76 0.99 36.15
N TRP A 12 -1.55 1.56 34.97
CA TRP A 12 -1.23 0.85 33.74
C TRP A 12 0.08 1.35 33.16
N GLN A 13 0.79 0.45 32.47
CA GLN A 13 2.05 0.79 31.80
C GLN A 13 2.21 -0.05 30.54
N LEU A 14 2.67 0.58 29.47
CA LEU A 14 3.15 -0.11 28.27
C LEU A 14 4.68 -0.19 28.32
N ASP A 15 5.20 -1.36 28.02
CA ASP A 15 6.65 -1.57 27.88
C ASP A 15 7.02 -1.54 26.40
N LEU A 16 7.71 -0.48 26.00
CA LEU A 16 8.13 -0.25 24.63
C LEU A 16 9.59 -0.68 24.39
N ARG A 17 10.27 -1.21 25.41
CA ARG A 17 11.67 -1.65 25.30
C ARG A 17 11.82 -2.84 24.36
N ASP A 18 13.02 -2.96 23.79
CA ASP A 18 13.44 -4.10 22.96
C ASP A 18 12.48 -4.43 21.81
N ASN A 19 11.86 -3.40 21.23
CA ASN A 19 10.84 -3.55 20.20
C ASN A 19 11.27 -2.85 18.91
N VAL A 20 11.87 -3.63 18.02
CA VAL A 20 12.44 -3.15 16.74
C VAL A 20 11.45 -2.33 15.92
N ALA A 21 10.16 -2.69 15.92
CA ALA A 21 9.14 -1.97 15.17
C ALA A 21 8.76 -0.61 15.80
N LEU A 22 9.01 -0.42 17.09
CA LEU A 22 8.89 0.86 17.78
C LEU A 22 10.17 1.69 17.60
N ASP A 23 11.34 1.05 17.68
CA ASP A 23 12.65 1.71 17.55
C ASP A 23 12.86 2.36 16.18
N ASP A 24 12.37 1.73 15.11
CA ASP A 24 12.44 2.26 13.74
C ASP A 24 11.39 3.33 13.42
N ASP A 25 10.60 3.75 14.41
CA ASP A 25 9.49 4.69 14.30
C ASP A 25 8.32 4.18 13.42
N ILE A 26 8.23 2.87 13.17
CA ILE A 26 7.17 2.29 12.32
C ILE A 26 5.83 2.37 13.03
N PHE A 27 5.76 2.00 14.31
CA PHE A 27 4.61 2.25 15.17
C PHE A 27 5.00 3.26 16.25
N ARG A 28 4.26 4.36 16.35
CA ARG A 28 4.43 5.33 17.44
C ARG A 28 3.18 5.34 18.31
N VAL A 29 3.38 5.15 19.62
CA VAL A 29 2.32 5.25 20.61
C VAL A 29 2.17 6.73 21.00
N LEU A 30 0.98 7.29 20.80
CA LEU A 30 0.67 8.70 21.03
C LEU A 30 -0.44 8.84 22.06
N HIS A 31 -0.43 9.94 22.81
CA HIS A 31 -1.57 10.29 23.66
C HIS A 31 -2.82 10.53 22.80
N SER A 32 -4.02 10.44 23.39
CA SER A 32 -5.28 10.73 22.68
C SER A 32 -5.30 12.11 22.00
N SER A 33 -4.60 13.08 22.59
CA SER A 33 -4.38 14.43 22.06
C SER A 33 -3.38 14.53 20.91
N LEU A 34 -2.87 13.41 20.39
CA LEU A 34 -1.82 13.33 19.35
C LEU A 34 -0.44 13.84 19.76
N VAL A 35 -0.26 14.17 21.04
CA VAL A 35 1.03 14.56 21.59
C VAL A 35 1.81 13.28 21.97
N PRO A 36 3.12 13.21 21.72
CA PRO A 36 3.95 12.13 22.24
C PRO A 36 3.86 12.04 23.76
N PHE A 37 3.96 10.83 24.30
CA PHE A 37 4.12 10.68 25.74
C PHE A 37 5.49 11.23 26.15
N ILE A 38 5.48 12.30 26.94
CA ILE A 38 6.68 12.83 27.59
C ILE A 38 6.80 12.03 28.89
N SER A 39 7.61 10.97 28.92
CA SER A 39 7.92 10.28 30.17
C SER A 39 9.14 10.95 30.82
N PRO A 40 8.99 11.61 31.98
CA PRO A 40 10.09 12.29 32.64
C PRO A 40 11.00 11.34 33.46
N SER A 41 10.68 10.05 33.58
CA SER A 41 11.30 9.19 34.61
C SER A 41 11.67 7.77 34.17
N THR A 42 11.14 7.20 33.09
CA THR A 42 11.40 5.80 32.72
C THR A 42 11.63 5.61 31.22
N ASN A 43 12.76 5.00 30.84
CA ASN A 43 13.05 4.52 29.48
C ASN A 43 12.18 3.30 29.06
N ILE A 44 11.02 3.10 29.71
CA ILE A 44 10.20 1.90 29.55
C ILE A 44 9.08 2.17 28.55
N GLY A 45 8.28 3.22 28.79
CA GLY A 45 7.15 3.54 27.94
C GLY A 45 6.09 4.39 28.68
N PRO A 46 4.94 4.64 28.06
CA PRO A 46 3.87 5.43 28.66
C PRO A 46 3.15 4.66 29.77
N GLU A 47 2.79 5.40 30.80
CA GLU A 47 2.06 4.91 31.96
C GLU A 47 1.01 5.91 32.42
N GLY A 48 0.11 5.46 33.29
CA GLY A 48 -0.88 6.33 33.90
C GLY A 48 -1.79 5.60 34.87
N GLU A 49 -2.79 6.33 35.36
CA GLU A 49 -3.79 5.82 36.28
C GLU A 49 -5.18 5.93 35.64
N ILE A 50 -6.05 4.97 35.93
CA ILE A 50 -7.44 4.97 35.48
C ILE A 50 -8.32 4.72 36.69
N GLU A 51 -9.21 5.67 37.02
CA GLU A 51 -10.17 5.50 38.11
C GLU A 51 -11.25 4.46 37.77
N PRO A 52 -11.96 3.91 38.79
CA PRO A 52 -13.10 3.04 38.55
C PRO A 52 -14.10 3.65 37.56
N LYS A 53 -14.52 2.87 36.56
CA LYS A 53 -15.44 3.27 35.48
C LYS A 53 -14.91 4.33 34.51
N GLN A 54 -13.65 4.72 34.61
CA GLN A 54 -13.03 5.60 33.61
C GLN A 54 -12.48 4.81 32.43
N MET A 55 -12.31 5.54 31.33
CA MET A 55 -11.73 5.06 30.09
C MET A 55 -10.53 5.92 29.72
N PHE A 56 -9.50 5.27 29.20
CA PHE A 56 -8.35 5.94 28.64
C PHE A 56 -8.12 5.44 27.21
N SER A 57 -7.74 6.34 26.31
CA SER A 57 -7.36 5.97 24.95
C SER A 57 -6.00 6.57 24.60
N PHE A 58 -5.23 5.79 23.86
CA PHE A 58 -4.02 6.22 23.17
C PHE A 58 -4.22 5.91 21.69
N LYS A 59 -3.41 6.57 20.85
CA LYS A 59 -3.42 6.40 19.40
C LYS A 59 -2.14 5.69 18.98
N ILE A 60 -2.23 4.95 17.87
CA ILE A 60 -1.08 4.35 17.22
C ILE A 60 -0.92 5.04 15.88
N ASN A 61 0.23 5.65 15.64
CA ASN A 61 0.61 6.15 14.33
C ASN A 61 1.45 5.09 13.61
N PHE A 62 1.08 4.75 12.38
CA PHE A 62 1.79 3.77 11.56
C PHE A 62 2.48 4.48 10.40
N ALA A 63 3.81 4.52 10.41
CA ALA A 63 4.64 5.27 9.46
C ALA A 63 5.84 4.42 8.95
N PRO A 64 5.59 3.30 8.27
CA PRO A 64 6.64 2.44 7.74
C PRO A 64 7.44 3.12 6.63
N LYS A 65 8.76 2.89 6.59
CA LYS A 65 9.65 3.45 5.56
C LYS A 65 9.74 2.59 4.30
N LYS A 66 9.32 1.33 4.38
CA LYS A 66 9.42 0.35 3.27
C LYS A 66 8.13 -0.48 3.17
N PRO A 67 7.75 -0.92 1.95
CA PRO A 67 6.64 -1.85 1.78
C PRO A 67 6.87 -3.15 2.56
N GLY A 68 5.82 -3.71 3.16
CA GLY A 68 5.88 -4.92 3.94
C GLY A 68 4.79 -5.03 5.00
N ILE A 69 4.72 -6.19 5.63
CA ILE A 69 3.84 -6.45 6.78
C ILE A 69 4.68 -6.29 8.05
N TYR A 70 4.23 -5.42 8.94
CA TYR A 70 4.86 -5.12 10.22
C TYR A 70 3.97 -5.64 11.33
N LYS A 71 4.57 -6.41 12.23
CA LYS A 71 3.88 -6.97 13.40
C LYS A 71 4.71 -6.70 14.64
N THR A 72 4.06 -6.32 15.72
CA THR A 72 4.70 -6.20 17.01
C THR A 72 3.74 -6.48 18.15
N ARG A 73 4.28 -6.83 19.32
CA ARG A 73 3.53 -7.12 20.54
C ARG A 73 4.10 -6.25 21.65
N ILE A 74 3.24 -5.49 22.30
CA ILE A 74 3.63 -4.57 23.38
C ILE A 74 3.12 -5.16 24.70
N PRO A 75 4.00 -5.52 25.65
CA PRO A 75 3.59 -5.92 26.99
C PRO A 75 2.81 -4.81 27.68
N PHE A 76 1.70 -5.19 28.30
CA PHE A 76 0.84 -4.30 29.09
C PHE A 76 0.84 -4.77 30.54
N TYR A 77 1.33 -3.93 31.44
CA TYR A 77 1.41 -4.20 32.87
C TYR A 77 0.35 -3.43 33.64
N THR A 78 -0.05 -3.97 34.80
CA THR A 78 -0.99 -3.31 35.72
C THR A 78 -0.50 -3.37 37.15
N ASN A 79 -0.90 -2.39 37.95
CA ASN A 79 -0.66 -2.35 39.40
C ASN A 79 0.81 -2.49 39.80
N HIS A 80 1.72 -1.87 39.01
CA HIS A 80 3.17 -1.90 39.21
C HIS A 80 3.83 -3.29 39.21
N ASN A 81 3.13 -4.34 38.78
CA ASN A 81 3.74 -5.66 38.60
C ASN A 81 4.40 -5.72 37.22
N GLN A 82 5.73 -5.67 37.17
CA GLN A 82 6.53 -5.78 35.95
C GLN A 82 7.11 -7.20 35.71
N GLU A 83 6.84 -8.17 36.60
CA GLU A 83 7.38 -9.53 36.44
C GLU A 83 6.61 -10.34 35.39
N THR A 84 5.31 -10.09 35.24
CA THR A 84 4.47 -10.80 34.29
C THR A 84 3.49 -9.84 33.64
N PRO A 85 3.51 -9.69 32.30
CA PRO A 85 2.54 -8.88 31.59
C PRO A 85 1.12 -9.35 31.88
N TYR A 86 0.22 -8.40 32.16
CA TYR A 86 -1.21 -8.70 32.28
C TYR A 86 -1.77 -9.16 30.92
N THR A 87 -1.34 -8.52 29.84
CA THR A 87 -1.66 -8.91 28.47
C THR A 87 -0.63 -8.35 27.49
N TYR A 88 -0.79 -8.66 26.20
CA TYR A 88 -0.04 -8.09 25.11
C TYR A 88 -0.97 -7.35 24.14
N ILE A 89 -0.54 -6.18 23.69
CA ILE A 89 -1.20 -5.43 22.63
C ILE A 89 -0.53 -5.80 21.32
N GLU A 90 -1.27 -6.49 20.45
CA GLU A 90 -0.77 -6.89 19.13
C GLU A 90 -1.08 -5.80 18.11
N LEU A 91 -0.03 -5.28 17.47
CA LEU A 91 -0.11 -4.32 16.38
C LEU A 91 0.25 -5.02 15.08
N THR A 92 -0.58 -4.84 14.06
CA THR A 92 -0.29 -5.28 12.69
C THR A 92 -0.60 -4.14 11.74
N GLY A 93 0.34 -3.84 10.85
CA GLY A 93 0.18 -2.85 9.79
C GLY A 93 0.85 -3.34 8.50
N GLU A 94 0.30 -2.97 7.35
CA GLU A 94 0.85 -3.34 6.05
C GLU A 94 1.05 -2.07 5.22
N LEU A 95 2.25 -1.89 4.67
CA LEU A 95 2.51 -0.92 3.61
C LEU A 95 2.62 -1.66 2.28
N ILE A 96 1.80 -1.26 1.31
CA ILE A 96 1.79 -1.86 -0.02
C ILE A 96 2.37 -0.84 -0.99
N MET A 97 3.38 -1.24 -1.77
CA MET A 97 3.92 -0.39 -2.83
C MET A 97 2.91 -0.29 -3.99
N PRO A 98 2.65 0.92 -4.53
CA PRO A 98 1.90 1.07 -5.77
C PRO A 98 2.53 0.21 -6.88
N ASN A 99 1.73 -0.64 -7.52
CA ASN A 99 2.21 -1.52 -8.58
C ASN A 99 1.15 -1.79 -9.64
N LEU A 100 1.59 -1.88 -10.90
CA LEU A 100 0.83 -2.32 -12.06
C LEU A 100 1.29 -3.72 -12.48
N ILE A 101 0.37 -4.67 -12.51
CA ILE A 101 0.63 -6.05 -12.91
C ILE A 101 0.03 -6.28 -14.29
N PHE A 102 0.89 -6.65 -15.25
CA PHE A 102 0.51 -6.90 -16.64
C PHE A 102 0.34 -8.39 -16.92
N GLU A 103 -0.80 -8.77 -17.49
CA GLU A 103 -1.16 -10.16 -17.79
C GLU A 103 -1.75 -10.29 -19.21
N PRO A 104 -0.99 -10.86 -20.17
CA PRO A 104 0.38 -11.36 -20.04
C PRO A 104 1.42 -10.22 -19.96
N ARG A 105 2.61 -10.49 -19.38
CA ARG A 105 3.74 -9.53 -19.38
C ARG A 105 4.33 -9.30 -20.77
N ARG A 106 4.20 -10.29 -21.66
CA ARG A 106 4.58 -10.22 -23.07
C ARG A 106 3.40 -10.73 -23.89
N LEU A 107 2.88 -9.89 -24.76
CA LEU A 107 1.84 -10.26 -25.70
C LEU A 107 2.48 -10.65 -27.03
N ILE A 108 2.17 -11.86 -27.51
CA ILE A 108 2.50 -12.29 -28.87
C ILE A 108 1.21 -12.23 -29.66
N LEU A 109 1.17 -11.34 -30.65
CA LEU A 109 0.03 -11.23 -31.55
C LEU A 109 0.05 -12.40 -32.54
N PRO A 110 -1.12 -12.99 -32.86
CA PRO A 110 -1.19 -14.07 -33.84
C PRO A 110 -0.76 -13.57 -35.23
N PRO A 111 -0.10 -14.41 -36.05
CA PRO A 111 0.13 -14.08 -37.44
C PRO A 111 -1.22 -13.96 -38.17
N VAL A 112 -1.37 -12.91 -38.97
CA VAL A 112 -2.57 -12.65 -39.77
C VAL A 112 -2.16 -12.28 -41.20
N PRO A 113 -3.04 -12.45 -42.20
CA PRO A 113 -2.82 -11.94 -43.55
C PRO A 113 -2.51 -10.44 -43.58
N LEU A 114 -1.96 -9.98 -44.70
CA LEU A 114 -1.77 -8.55 -44.95
C LEU A 114 -3.11 -7.81 -44.89
N ASP A 115 -3.06 -6.57 -44.44
CA ASP A 115 -4.22 -5.68 -44.30
C ASP A 115 -5.32 -6.21 -43.34
N ILE A 116 -4.99 -7.18 -42.49
CA ILE A 116 -5.85 -7.65 -41.40
C ILE A 116 -5.26 -7.24 -40.05
N ASP A 117 -6.13 -6.78 -39.15
CA ASP A 117 -5.77 -6.48 -37.77
C ASP A 117 -5.44 -7.76 -37.00
N SER A 118 -4.22 -7.86 -36.52
CA SER A 118 -3.87 -8.75 -35.43
C SER A 118 -4.18 -8.07 -34.10
N ILE A 119 -4.98 -8.74 -33.27
CA ILE A 119 -5.53 -8.17 -32.04
C ILE A 119 -5.10 -9.02 -30.85
N GLY A 120 -4.73 -8.36 -29.76
CA GLY A 120 -4.58 -9.02 -28.46
C GLY A 120 -4.96 -8.10 -27.31
N THR A 121 -5.10 -8.70 -26.13
CA THR A 121 -5.55 -8.00 -24.93
C THR A 121 -4.57 -8.24 -23.80
N VAL A 122 -4.29 -7.19 -23.03
CA VAL A 122 -3.50 -7.25 -21.80
C VAL A 122 -4.40 -6.79 -20.66
N ARG A 123 -4.53 -7.62 -19.62
CA ARG A 123 -5.13 -7.24 -18.35
C ARG A 123 -4.09 -6.53 -17.50
N ILE A 124 -4.48 -5.41 -16.91
CA ILE A 124 -3.64 -4.58 -16.05
C ILE A 124 -4.30 -4.52 -14.70
N ARG A 125 -3.64 -5.01 -13.64
CA ARG A 125 -4.15 -4.99 -12.27
C ARG A 125 -3.40 -3.98 -11.43
N THR A 126 -4.12 -3.25 -10.59
CA THR A 126 -3.53 -2.24 -9.71
C THR A 126 -3.56 -2.70 -8.26
N LYS A 127 -2.52 -2.34 -7.51
CA LYS A 127 -2.46 -2.58 -6.06
C LYS A 127 -1.69 -1.47 -5.38
N GLY A 128 -2.15 -1.01 -4.21
CA GLY A 128 -1.39 -0.13 -3.33
C GLY A 128 -1.25 1.32 -3.77
N PHE A 129 -2.15 1.85 -4.61
CA PHE A 129 -2.13 3.27 -4.98
C PHE A 129 -2.76 4.14 -3.89
N GLU A 130 -2.05 5.18 -3.46
CA GLU A 130 -2.45 6.09 -2.37
C GLU A 130 -3.28 7.29 -2.83
N LYS A 131 -3.56 7.38 -4.13
CA LYS A 131 -4.35 8.45 -4.71
C LYS A 131 -5.02 8.01 -5.99
N ASN A 132 -6.00 8.79 -6.42
CA ASN A 132 -6.64 8.59 -7.70
C ASN A 132 -5.67 8.99 -8.81
N THR A 133 -5.53 8.12 -9.82
CA THR A 133 -4.56 8.32 -10.88
C THR A 133 -5.12 7.81 -12.19
N LYS A 134 -4.92 8.59 -13.26
CA LYS A 134 -5.28 8.16 -14.61
C LYS A 134 -4.07 7.59 -15.30
N LEU A 135 -4.21 6.39 -15.87
CA LEU A 135 -3.19 5.80 -16.71
C LEU A 135 -3.30 6.32 -18.14
N ILE A 136 -2.17 6.67 -18.72
CA ILE A 136 -2.04 7.16 -20.09
C ILE A 136 -1.08 6.25 -20.85
N ILE A 137 -1.48 5.87 -22.06
CA ILE A 137 -0.62 5.17 -23.01
C ILE A 137 0.18 6.26 -23.75
N LEU A 138 1.51 6.20 -23.64
CA LEU A 138 2.36 7.03 -24.47
C LEU A 138 2.31 6.50 -25.90
N SER A 139 2.04 7.39 -26.85
CA SER A 139 1.96 7.02 -28.25
C SER A 139 3.25 6.35 -28.71
N HIS A 140 3.10 5.24 -29.43
CA HIS A 140 4.23 4.64 -30.11
C HIS A 140 4.64 5.57 -31.25
N VAL A 141 5.88 6.05 -31.22
CA VAL A 141 6.43 6.86 -32.32
C VAL A 141 6.92 5.89 -33.39
N LYS A 142 6.15 5.81 -34.47
CA LYS A 142 6.51 5.04 -35.66
C LYS A 142 7.64 5.76 -36.41
N PRO A 143 8.70 5.06 -36.85
CA PRO A 143 9.70 5.65 -37.74
C PRO A 143 9.06 6.22 -39.01
N ILE A 144 9.68 7.25 -39.57
CA ILE A 144 9.31 7.75 -40.89
C ILE A 144 9.62 6.61 -41.87
N ASP A 145 8.66 6.26 -42.75
CA ASP A 145 8.79 5.23 -43.80
C ASP A 145 8.49 3.77 -43.45
N VAL A 146 7.77 3.50 -42.36
CA VAL A 146 7.20 2.14 -42.12
C VAL A 146 5.75 2.06 -42.58
N SER A 147 5.27 0.88 -42.98
CA SER A 147 3.94 0.69 -43.57
C SER A 147 2.93 -0.04 -42.66
N TYR A 148 3.23 -0.19 -41.37
CA TYR A 148 2.33 -0.83 -40.41
C TYR A 148 1.52 0.19 -39.59
N GLU A 149 0.34 -0.20 -39.11
CA GLU A 149 -0.39 0.56 -38.10
C GLU A 149 -0.31 -0.17 -36.76
N PHE A 150 -0.14 0.60 -35.69
CA PHE A 150 -0.14 0.08 -34.32
C PHE A 150 -0.97 1.00 -33.44
N HIS A 151 -1.90 0.40 -32.70
CA HIS A 151 -2.79 1.12 -31.80
C HIS A 151 -2.94 0.35 -30.49
N ALA A 152 -2.79 1.06 -29.38
CA ALA A 152 -3.05 0.54 -28.04
C ALA A 152 -4.04 1.46 -27.34
N SER A 153 -5.11 0.89 -26.79
CA SER A 153 -6.14 1.64 -26.07
C SER A 153 -6.69 0.87 -24.88
N PHE A 154 -7.09 1.59 -23.84
CA PHE A 154 -7.92 1.01 -22.79
C PHE A 154 -9.36 0.86 -23.29
N ARG A 155 -10.03 -0.22 -22.88
CA ARG A 155 -11.45 -0.44 -23.18
C ARG A 155 -12.35 0.62 -22.53
N GLU A 156 -11.97 1.08 -21.36
CA GLU A 156 -12.63 2.09 -20.55
C GLU A 156 -11.56 3.05 -20.00
N PRO A 157 -11.92 4.28 -19.56
CA PRO A 157 -10.97 5.18 -18.92
C PRO A 157 -10.25 4.49 -17.75
N ALA A 158 -8.92 4.39 -17.84
CA ALA A 158 -8.11 3.69 -16.84
C ALA A 158 -7.85 4.59 -15.62
N ILE A 159 -8.90 4.77 -14.80
CA ILE A 159 -8.87 5.56 -13.58
C ILE A 159 -8.70 4.62 -12.39
N ILE A 160 -7.52 4.69 -11.78
CA ILE A 160 -7.19 4.05 -10.51
C ILE A 160 -7.84 4.86 -9.40
N ASN A 161 -8.58 4.18 -8.53
CA ASN A 161 -9.19 4.70 -7.33
C ASN A 161 -8.41 4.22 -6.11
N ILE A 162 -8.27 5.09 -5.12
CA ILE A 162 -7.63 4.75 -3.84
C ILE A 162 -8.30 3.52 -3.19
N ASP A 163 -7.48 2.69 -2.55
CA ASP A 163 -7.91 1.52 -1.76
C ASP A 163 -8.72 0.46 -2.52
N LYS A 164 -8.75 0.52 -3.86
CA LYS A 164 -9.40 -0.48 -4.70
C LYS A 164 -8.38 -1.21 -5.56
N GLN A 165 -8.38 -2.53 -5.44
CA GLN A 165 -7.82 -3.37 -6.48
C GLN A 165 -8.74 -3.29 -7.70
N GLN A 166 -8.21 -2.85 -8.82
CA GLN A 166 -8.96 -2.71 -10.07
C GLN A 166 -8.26 -3.41 -11.21
N ASP A 167 -9.05 -3.85 -12.18
CA ASP A 167 -8.58 -4.45 -13.41
C ASP A 167 -8.97 -3.56 -14.59
N PHE A 168 -8.01 -3.31 -15.47
CA PHE A 168 -8.22 -2.65 -16.76
C PHE A 168 -7.90 -3.62 -17.89
N LEU A 169 -8.61 -3.49 -19.00
CA LEU A 169 -8.31 -4.21 -20.23
C LEU A 169 -7.77 -3.24 -21.27
N MET A 170 -6.54 -3.49 -21.69
CA MET A 170 -5.91 -2.80 -22.80
C MET A 170 -5.98 -3.67 -24.05
N LYS A 171 -6.53 -3.13 -25.12
CA LYS A 171 -6.53 -3.73 -26.46
C LYS A 171 -5.32 -3.23 -27.23
N ILE A 172 -4.62 -4.15 -27.89
CA ILE A 172 -3.52 -3.88 -28.81
C ILE A 172 -3.94 -4.36 -30.20
N CYS A 173 -3.80 -3.50 -31.20
CA CYS A 173 -4.03 -3.78 -32.61
C CYS A 173 -2.76 -3.51 -33.41
N PHE A 174 -2.45 -4.39 -34.34
CA PHE A 174 -1.37 -4.25 -35.31
C PHE A 174 -1.85 -4.69 -36.70
N SER A 175 -1.55 -3.93 -37.73
CA SER A 175 -1.80 -4.31 -39.13
C SER A 175 -0.66 -3.84 -40.02
N SER A 176 -0.45 -4.52 -41.15
CA SER A 176 0.53 -4.11 -42.15
C SER A 176 0.13 -4.59 -43.53
N ASN A 177 0.44 -3.79 -44.54
CA ASN A 177 0.28 -4.14 -45.95
C ASN A 177 1.50 -4.91 -46.52
N HIS A 178 2.51 -5.20 -45.68
CA HIS A 178 3.71 -5.95 -46.05
C HIS A 178 4.02 -7.02 -44.99
N SER A 179 4.77 -8.05 -45.37
CA SER A 179 5.26 -9.03 -44.39
C SER A 179 6.17 -8.33 -43.39
N TYR A 180 5.75 -8.30 -42.13
CA TYR A 180 6.39 -7.50 -41.11
C TYR A 180 6.41 -8.23 -39.76
N SER A 181 7.50 -8.08 -39.02
CA SER A 181 7.65 -8.62 -37.67
C SER A 181 8.49 -7.67 -36.84
N GLU A 182 7.94 -7.18 -35.74
CA GLU A 182 8.62 -6.21 -34.88
C GLU A 182 8.26 -6.45 -33.40
N GLN A 183 9.17 -6.04 -32.52
CA GLN A 183 8.92 -5.95 -31.10
C GLN A 183 8.63 -4.49 -30.71
N ILE A 184 7.38 -4.22 -30.34
CA ILE A 184 6.92 -2.88 -29.94
C ILE A 184 6.85 -2.80 -28.41
N ILE A 185 7.37 -1.70 -27.85
CA ILE A 185 7.30 -1.42 -26.41
C ILE A 185 6.18 -0.42 -26.17
N VAL A 186 5.10 -0.87 -25.53
CA VAL A 186 4.03 0.01 -25.05
C VAL A 186 4.44 0.60 -23.70
N LYS A 187 4.52 1.92 -23.61
CA LYS A 187 4.80 2.63 -22.37
C LYS A 187 3.50 3.16 -21.78
N ILE A 188 3.25 2.86 -20.52
CA ILE A 188 2.12 3.38 -19.75
C ILE A 188 2.69 4.22 -18.62
N ILE A 189 2.16 5.42 -18.46
CA ILE A 189 2.51 6.35 -17.38
C ILE A 189 1.27 6.71 -16.58
N ASP A 190 1.48 7.16 -15.36
CA ASP A 190 0.49 7.98 -14.68
C ASP A 190 0.51 9.40 -15.25
N GLU A 191 -0.65 10.07 -15.20
CA GLU A 191 -0.81 11.47 -15.65
C GLU A 191 -0.02 12.48 -14.77
N GLU A 192 0.56 12.04 -13.65
CA GLU A 192 1.36 12.89 -12.76
C GLU A 192 2.80 13.13 -13.23
N ARG A 193 2.95 13.65 -14.44
CA ARG A 193 4.14 14.41 -14.81
C ARG A 193 3.73 15.85 -15.13
N ASN A 194 3.63 16.65 -14.07
CA ASN A 194 3.95 18.08 -14.07
C ASN A 194 4.54 18.45 -12.72
#